data_AF-A0A2U3L0A0-F1
#
_entry.id   AF-A0A2U3L0A0-F1
#
_cell.length_a   1.000
_cell.length_b   1.000
_cell.length_c   1.000
_cell.angle_alpha   90.00
_cell.angle_beta   90.00
_cell.angle_gamma   90.00
#
_symmetry.space_group_name_H-M   'P 1'
#
loop_
_entity.id
_entity.type
_entity.pdbx_description
1 polymer ?
#
loop_
_entity_poly.entity_id
_entity_poly.type
_entity_poly.pdbx_seq_one_letter_code
_entity_poly.pdbx_strand_id
1 'polypeptide(L)'
;MRNTKTLSVTLPPEMLKRAQSIAKKESRTLSELIREALRRYEQRSWWDKVNTYGRATAERQGIREADVDRLVHEIRASKRGARK
;
A
#
# COMPACT_ATOMS: atom_id res chain seq x y z
N MET A 1 -8.27 -25.53 -6.10
CA MET A 1 -7.17 -25.77 -5.13
C MET A 1 -7.19 -24.65 -4.10
N ARG A 2 -7.11 -24.95 -2.79
CA ARG A 2 -6.99 -23.89 -1.75
C ARG A 2 -5.55 -23.36 -1.74
N ASN A 3 -5.35 -22.07 -1.99
CA ASN A 3 -4.03 -21.42 -2.06
C ASN A 3 -3.64 -20.75 -0.73
N THR A 4 -3.83 -21.44 0.39
CA THR A 4 -3.59 -20.88 1.74
C THR A 4 -2.77 -21.84 2.59
N LYS A 5 -1.78 -21.31 3.32
CA LYS A 5 -0.97 -22.05 4.30
C LYS A 5 -1.22 -21.52 5.72
N THR A 6 -1.05 -22.37 6.73
CA THR A 6 -1.17 -21.99 8.14
C THR A 6 0.04 -21.15 8.57
N LEU A 7 -0.22 -20.11 9.36
CA LEU A 7 0.78 -19.25 9.97
C LEU A 7 0.67 -19.39 11.51
N SER A 8 1.75 -19.80 12.17
CA SER A 8 1.86 -19.78 13.63
C SER A 8 2.74 -18.60 14.04
N VAL A 9 2.24 -17.74 14.93
CA VAL A 9 2.94 -16.56 15.42
C VAL A 9 2.71 -16.38 16.91
N THR A 10 3.74 -15.96 17.62
CA THR A 10 3.67 -15.59 19.03
C THR A 10 3.38 -14.09 19.15
N LEU A 11 2.38 -13.73 19.96
CA LEU A 11 2.00 -12.34 20.22
C LEU A 11 1.97 -12.08 21.73
N PRO A 12 2.34 -10.88 22.20
CA PRO A 12 2.09 -10.47 23.56
C PRO A 12 0.61 -10.64 23.94
N PRO A 13 0.26 -11.09 25.15
CA PRO A 13 -1.13 -11.37 25.53
C PRO A 13 -2.09 -10.18 25.29
N GLU A 14 -1.64 -8.97 25.62
CA GLU A 14 -2.43 -7.76 25.42
C GLU A 14 -2.64 -7.42 23.94
N MET A 15 -1.66 -7.74 23.10
CA MET A 15 -1.79 -7.57 21.64
C MET A 15 -2.81 -8.55 21.06
N LEU A 16 -2.79 -9.81 21.52
CA LEU A 16 -3.77 -10.82 21.11
C LEU A 16 -5.20 -10.42 21.52
N LYS A 17 -5.40 -9.98 22.77
CA LYS A 17 -6.71 -9.48 23.23
C LYS A 17 -7.22 -8.33 22.37
N ARG A 18 -6.35 -7.38 22.03
CA ARG A 18 -6.70 -6.26 21.16
C ARG A 18 -7.07 -6.73 19.76
N ALA A 19 -6.30 -7.64 19.17
CA ALA A 19 -6.59 -8.20 17.85
C ALA A 19 -7.94 -8.93 17.82
N GLN A 20 -8.25 -9.71 18.86
CA GLN A 20 -9.55 -10.39 19.02
C GLN A 20 -10.71 -9.39 19.13
N SER A 21 -10.54 -8.31 19.91
CA SER A 21 -11.56 -7.26 20.05
C SER A 21 -11.83 -6.56 18.72
N ILE A 22 -10.79 -6.21 17.97
CA ILE A 22 -10.90 -5.61 16.63
C ILE A 22 -11.61 -6.56 15.67
N ALA A 23 -11.21 -7.83 15.64
CA ALA A 23 -11.82 -8.84 14.78
C ALA A 23 -13.32 -9.00 15.08
N LYS A 24 -13.69 -9.06 16.36
CA LYS A 24 -15.09 -9.12 16.81
C LYS A 24 -15.89 -7.88 16.41
N LYS A 25 -15.33 -6.68 16.61
CA LYS A 25 -15.99 -5.42 16.26
C LYS A 25 -16.27 -5.30 14.76
N GLU A 26 -15.39 -5.85 13.93
CA GLU A 26 -15.48 -5.81 12.48
C GLU A 26 -16.10 -7.08 11.87
N SER A 27 -16.70 -7.94 12.70
CA SER A 27 -17.34 -9.20 12.26
C SER A 27 -16.46 -10.06 11.34
N ARG A 28 -15.16 -10.15 11.65
CA ARG A 28 -14.15 -10.88 10.86
C ARG A 28 -13.36 -11.86 11.70
N THR A 29 -12.71 -12.82 11.06
CA THR A 29 -11.80 -13.76 11.71
C THR A 29 -10.42 -13.13 11.99
N LEU A 30 -9.68 -13.71 12.93
CA LEU A 30 -8.32 -13.27 13.23
C LEU A 30 -7.40 -13.42 12.02
N SER A 31 -7.55 -14.49 11.24
CA SER A 31 -6.75 -14.70 10.03
C SER A 31 -7.03 -13.66 8.94
N GLU A 32 -8.27 -13.17 8.83
CA GLU A 32 -8.59 -12.05 7.92
C GLU A 32 -7.95 -10.74 8.38
N LEU A 33 -8.04 -10.45 9.68
CA LEU A 33 -7.37 -9.29 10.26
C LEU A 33 -5.86 -9.31 9.99
N ILE A 34 -5.20 -10.45 10.22
CA ILE A 34 -3.74 -10.58 10.01
C ILE A 34 -3.38 -10.46 8.52
N ARG A 35 -4.14 -11.08 7.61
CA ARG A 35 -3.92 -10.92 6.17
C ARG A 35 -4.07 -9.47 5.72
N GLU A 36 -5.06 -8.76 6.26
CA GLU A 36 -5.26 -7.34 5.97
C GLU A 36 -4.14 -6.47 6.53
N ALA A 37 -3.69 -6.75 7.75
CA ALA A 37 -2.55 -6.06 8.35
C ALA A 37 -1.27 -6.24 7.51
N LEU A 38 -1.01 -7.45 7.00
CA LEU A 38 0.12 -7.73 6.11
C LEU A 38 0.03 -6.94 4.79
N ARG A 39 -1.15 -6.93 4.13
CA ARG A 39 -1.35 -6.13 2.92
C ARG A 39 -1.08 -4.64 3.15
N ARG A 40 -1.58 -4.09 4.27
CA ARG A 40 -1.35 -2.68 4.63
C ARG A 40 0.12 -2.40 4.93
N TYR A 41 0.83 -3.33 5.57
CA TYR A 41 2.27 -3.23 5.82
C TYR A 41 3.06 -3.19 4.51
N GLU A 42 2.77 -4.10 3.58
CA GLU A 42 3.40 -4.14 2.25
C GLU A 42 3.12 -2.86 1.46
N GLN A 43 1.86 -2.42 1.44
CA GLN A 43 1.46 -1.22 0.71
C GLN A 43 2.17 0.03 1.25
N ARG A 44 2.28 0.17 2.58
CA ARG A 44 3.04 1.25 3.21
C ARG A 44 4.53 1.18 2.83
N SER A 45 5.15 0.01 2.94
CA SER A 45 6.56 -0.17 2.57
C SER A 45 6.82 0.17 1.10
N TRP A 46 5.89 -0.21 0.22
CA TRP A 46 5.97 0.14 -1.20
C TRP A 46 5.85 1.65 -1.42
N TRP A 47 4.87 2.30 -0.79
CA TRP A 47 4.71 3.76 -0.86
C TRP A 47 5.96 4.49 -0.37
N ASP A 48 6.56 4.08 0.74
CA ASP A 48 7.77 4.71 1.28
C ASP A 48 8.94 4.63 0.29
N LYS A 49 9.11 3.47 -0.37
CA LYS A 49 10.13 3.27 -1.41
C LYS A 49 9.88 4.16 -2.64
N VAL A 50 8.66 4.12 -3.17
CA VAL A 50 8.29 4.91 -4.36
C VAL A 50 8.38 6.41 -4.10
N ASN A 51 7.96 6.85 -2.92
CA ASN A 51 8.00 8.26 -2.55
C ASN A 51 9.45 8.75 -2.35
N THR A 52 10.33 7.90 -1.80
CA THR A 52 11.76 8.22 -1.71
C THR A 52 12.38 8.41 -3.09
N TYR A 53 12.13 7.47 -4.01
CA TYR A 53 12.59 7.59 -5.40
C TYR A 53 11.99 8.83 -6.09
N GLY A 54 10.67 9.01 -5.99
CA GLY A 54 9.93 10.09 -6.63
C GLY A 54 10.39 11.47 -6.17
N ARG A 55 10.66 11.65 -4.86
CA ARG A 55 11.21 12.90 -4.32
C ARG A 55 12.57 13.23 -4.92
N ALA A 56 13.50 12.28 -4.92
CA ALA A 56 14.83 12.49 -5.50
C ALA A 56 14.77 12.82 -6.99
N THR A 57 13.87 12.19 -7.74
CA THR A 57 13.65 12.50 -9.17
C THR A 57 13.03 13.89 -9.35
N ALA A 58 12.01 14.24 -8.56
CA ALA A 58 11.34 15.54 -8.64
C ALA A 58 12.32 16.68 -8.35
N GLU A 59 13.16 16.54 -7.33
CA GLU A 59 14.22 17.51 -7.00
C GLU A 59 15.21 17.68 -8.16
N ARG A 60 15.70 16.58 -8.73
CA ARG A 60 16.63 16.62 -9.88
C ARG A 60 16.01 17.26 -11.13
N GLN A 61 14.69 17.17 -11.29
CA GLN A 61 13.96 17.71 -12.43
C GLN A 61 13.28 19.06 -12.14
N GLY A 62 13.41 19.60 -10.93
CA GLY A 62 12.77 20.84 -10.52
C GLY A 62 11.24 20.80 -10.49
N ILE A 63 10.64 19.60 -10.40
CA ILE A 63 9.18 19.42 -10.42
C ILE A 63 8.59 19.79 -9.06
N ARG A 64 7.54 20.61 -9.06
CA ARG A 64 6.78 20.98 -7.88
C ARG A 64 5.39 20.34 -7.90
N GLU A 65 4.70 20.39 -6.77
CA GLU A 65 3.34 19.84 -6.65
C GLU A 65 2.36 20.48 -7.66
N ALA A 66 2.50 21.79 -7.92
CA ALA A 66 1.69 22.50 -8.89
C ALA A 66 1.89 22.02 -10.35
N ASP A 67 3.01 21.37 -10.66
CA ASP A 67 3.31 20.85 -12.00
C ASP A 67 2.64 19.50 -12.27
N VAL A 68 2.16 18.81 -11.23
CA VAL A 68 1.69 17.42 -11.33
C VAL A 68 0.55 17.29 -12.33
N ASP A 69 -0.46 18.16 -12.27
CA ASP A 69 -1.64 18.06 -13.12
C ASP A 69 -1.27 18.23 -14.61
N ARG A 70 -0.48 19.26 -14.91
CA ARG A 70 0.05 19.50 -16.25
C ARG A 70 0.85 18.31 -16.78
N LEU A 71 1.80 17.78 -15.99
CA LEU A 71 2.64 16.64 -16.40
C LEU A 71 1.83 15.36 -16.63
N VAL A 72 0.80 15.10 -15.81
CA VAL A 72 -0.10 13.95 -15.99
C VAL A 72 -0.90 14.10 -17.29
N HIS A 73 -1.40 15.30 -17.59
CA HIS A 73 -2.11 15.58 -18.83
C HIS A 73 -1.20 15.38 -20.06
N GLU A 74 0.03 15.87 -20.02
CA GLU A 74 1.04 15.68 -21.08
C GLU A 74 1.32 14.20 -21.35
N ILE A 75 1.58 13.39 -20.30
CA ILE A 75 1.86 11.95 -20.45
C ILE A 75 0.63 11.20 -20.99
N ARG A 76 -0.58 11.51 -20.50
CA ARG A 76 -1.82 10.87 -20.98
C ARG A 76 -2.11 11.21 -22.44
N ALA A 77 -1.85 12.45 -22.87
CA ALA A 77 -1.98 12.85 -24.26
C ALA A 77 -0.98 12.10 -25.16
N SER A 78 0.29 12.04 -24.75
CA SER A 78 1.35 11.28 -25.42
C SER A 78 0.98 9.81 -25.65
N LYS A 79 0.50 9.11 -24.60
CA LYS A 79 0.13 7.69 -24.70
C LYS A 79 -1.07 7.41 -25.62
N ARG A 80 -2.00 8.37 -25.76
CA ARG A 80 -3.13 8.25 -26.69
C ARG A 80 -2.70 8.45 -28.14
N GLY A 81 -1.74 9.35 -28.38
CA GLY A 81 -1.14 9.55 -29.70
C GLY A 81 -0.31 8.35 -30.17
N ALA A 82 0.44 7.71 -29.26
CA ALA A 82 1.28 6.54 -29.57
C ALA A 82 0.51 5.23 -29.82
N ARG A 83 -0.81 5.20 -29.58
CA ARG A 83 -1.69 4.04 -29.84
C ARG A 83 -2.42 4.13 -31.19
N LYS A 84 -2.17 5.18 -31.97
CA LYS A 84 -2.80 5.46 -33.26
C LYS A 84 -1.77 5.29 -34.37
#